data_AF-A0A7W0Q3I6-F1
#
_entry.id   AF-A0A7W0Q3I6-F1
#
_cell.length_a   1.000
_cell.length_b   1.000
_cell.length_c   1.000
_cell.angle_alpha   90.00
_cell.angle_beta   90.00
_cell.angle_gamma   90.00
#
_symmetry.space_group_name_H-M   'P 1'
#
loop_
_entity.id
_entity.type
_entity.pdbx_description
1 polymer ?
#
loop_
_entity_poly.entity_id
_entity_poly.type
_entity_poly.pdbx_seq_one_letter_code
_entity_poly.pdbx_strand_id
1 'polypeptide(L)'
;MIAPYGTTYERDDGNRLVRVIDRAGYVWATLSWDGDRLVRLEVPGAIVDGARIDDPLLGEAHRIIGAGAKPANAGERGPDATTTMTALDWAAPAQIPTVAAPGRLVAGAGAAILNVIALLAHDAGIPALRYAGRYPTSALFRALARSFRTTATEDDFTAHLAERLGGAGDPIPVDFVPAPLERLGNPHGFLELRVGLERAVIDRVSYEPGGSPARLVDLRAELWFGDQVYARVAAFDVHGELLDGPLPIPRCTSEVVGQQFPPALAGALAELVAQAVPAPIAADARRWLAT
;
A
#
# COMPACT_ATOMS: atom_id res chain seq x y z
N MET A 1 18.53 -15.14 7.90
CA MET A 1 19.26 -14.12 7.09
C MET A 1 18.99 -12.76 7.70
N ILE A 2 19.98 -11.87 7.77
CA ILE A 2 19.82 -10.50 8.28
C ILE A 2 20.00 -9.54 7.09
N ALA A 3 19.05 -8.64 6.91
CA ALA A 3 19.04 -7.62 5.87
C ALA A 3 19.88 -6.38 6.27
N PRO A 4 20.25 -5.49 5.34
CA PRO A 4 21.14 -4.36 5.59
C PRO A 4 20.77 -3.44 6.77
N TYR A 5 19.48 -3.24 7.05
CA TYR A 5 18.98 -2.41 8.16
C TYR A 5 18.56 -3.23 9.39
N GLY A 6 18.93 -4.52 9.43
CA GLY A 6 18.77 -5.38 10.61
C GLY A 6 17.45 -6.16 10.66
N THR A 7 16.66 -6.18 9.57
CA THR A 7 15.51 -7.09 9.48
C THR A 7 15.99 -8.54 9.44
N THR A 8 15.44 -9.37 10.31
CA THR A 8 15.69 -10.80 10.36
C THR A 8 14.57 -11.56 9.63
N TYR A 9 14.99 -12.44 8.73
CA TYR A 9 14.12 -13.42 8.07
C TYR A 9 14.32 -14.79 8.71
N GLU A 10 13.32 -15.21 9.50
CA GLU A 10 13.26 -16.56 10.07
C GLU A 10 12.67 -17.52 9.05
N ARG A 11 13.24 -18.73 8.98
CA ARG A 11 12.84 -19.79 8.05
C ARG A 11 12.62 -21.10 8.79
N ASP A 12 11.79 -21.96 8.22
CA ASP A 12 11.64 -23.34 8.70
C ASP A 12 12.72 -24.28 8.12
N ASP A 13 12.64 -25.57 8.47
CA ASP A 13 13.55 -26.62 8.00
C ASP A 13 13.51 -26.82 6.47
N GLY A 14 12.41 -26.43 5.82
CA GLY A 14 12.24 -26.42 4.37
C GLY A 14 12.76 -25.15 3.71
N ASN A 15 13.45 -24.27 4.45
CA ASN A 15 13.95 -22.98 4.00
C ASN A 15 12.83 -21.99 3.56
N ARG A 16 11.59 -22.21 3.99
CA ARG A 16 10.47 -21.30 3.71
C ARG A 16 10.44 -20.18 4.71
N LEU A 17 10.14 -18.96 4.26
CA LEU A 17 9.99 -17.81 5.14
C LEU A 17 8.83 -18.03 6.12
N VAL A 18 9.08 -17.92 7.42
CA VAL A 18 8.04 -18.04 8.45
C VAL A 18 7.80 -16.73 9.20
N ARG A 19 8.83 -15.89 9.39
CA ARG A 19 8.67 -14.58 10.06
C ARG A 19 9.60 -13.53 9.47
N VAL A 20 9.09 -12.30 9.41
CA VAL A 20 9.84 -11.08 9.09
C VAL A 20 9.83 -10.20 10.31
N ILE A 21 10.99 -9.98 10.92
CA ILE A 21 11.12 -9.28 12.21
C ILE A 21 12.13 -8.16 12.03
N ASP A 22 11.78 -6.94 12.38
CA ASP A 22 12.76 -5.86 12.35
C ASP A 22 13.75 -5.91 13.51
N ARG A 23 14.77 -5.06 13.48
CA ARG A 23 15.79 -5.01 14.55
C ARG A 23 15.24 -4.58 15.92
N ALA A 24 14.07 -3.95 15.97
CA ALA A 24 13.39 -3.57 17.20
C ALA A 24 12.46 -4.68 17.74
N GLY A 25 12.37 -5.82 17.03
CA GLY A 25 11.55 -6.96 17.40
C GLY A 25 10.11 -6.90 16.89
N TYR A 26 9.75 -5.91 16.06
CA TYR A 26 8.41 -5.84 15.48
C TYR A 26 8.24 -6.90 14.40
N VAL A 27 7.15 -7.66 14.48
CA VAL A 27 6.83 -8.71 13.50
C VAL A 27 6.00 -8.11 12.36
N TRP A 28 6.61 -7.99 11.19
CA TRP A 28 5.99 -7.44 9.99
C TRP A 28 5.24 -8.46 9.15
N ALA A 29 5.60 -9.74 9.26
CA ALA A 29 4.88 -10.84 8.68
C ALA A 29 5.09 -12.14 9.46
N THR A 30 4.04 -12.95 9.55
CA THR A 30 4.10 -14.35 10.00
C THR A 30 3.45 -15.23 8.94
N LEU A 31 4.11 -16.30 8.53
CA LEU A 31 3.64 -17.25 7.54
C LEU A 31 3.63 -18.66 8.15
N SER A 32 2.57 -19.42 7.86
CA SER A 32 2.52 -20.85 8.15
C SER A 32 2.28 -21.64 6.86
N TRP A 33 2.90 -22.81 6.79
CA TRP A 33 2.99 -23.64 5.58
C TRP A 33 2.55 -25.07 5.85
N ASP A 34 1.99 -25.70 4.82
CA ASP A 34 1.73 -27.15 4.73
C ASP A 34 2.28 -27.63 3.39
N GLY A 35 3.48 -28.24 3.40
CA GLY A 35 4.27 -28.37 2.17
C GLY A 35 4.43 -27.01 1.47
N ASP A 36 4.40 -26.97 0.15
CA ASP A 36 4.56 -25.70 -0.59
C ASP A 36 3.32 -24.79 -0.55
N ARG A 37 2.26 -25.22 0.15
CA ARG A 37 1.03 -24.46 0.27
C ARG A 37 1.10 -23.54 1.49
N LEU A 38 0.83 -22.25 1.27
CA LEU A 38 0.55 -21.33 2.35
C LEU A 38 -0.72 -21.77 3.08
N VAL A 39 -0.66 -21.89 4.40
CA VAL A 39 -1.83 -22.05 5.26
C VAL A 39 -2.35 -20.67 5.65
N ARG A 40 -1.45 -19.77 6.04
CA ARG A 40 -1.81 -18.43 6.51
C ARG A 40 -0.66 -17.45 6.38
N LEU A 41 -0.97 -16.21 6.02
CA LEU A 41 -0.09 -15.07 6.13
C LEU A 41 -0.75 -14.03 7.04
N GLU A 42 -0.04 -13.57 8.06
CA GLU A 42 -0.43 -12.45 8.89
C GLU A 42 0.49 -11.27 8.65
N VAL A 43 -0.08 -10.08 8.46
CA VAL A 43 0.63 -8.81 8.35
C VAL A 43 -0.12 -7.76 9.17
N PRO A 44 0.49 -6.61 9.51
CA PRO A 44 -0.23 -5.52 10.16
C PRO A 44 -1.52 -5.14 9.40
N GLY A 45 -2.65 -5.32 10.08
CA GLY A 45 -3.98 -4.96 9.56
C GLY A 45 -4.68 -6.03 8.73
N ALA A 46 -4.05 -7.16 8.40
CA ALA A 46 -4.71 -8.20 7.60
C ALA A 46 -4.15 -9.62 7.82
N ILE A 47 -5.01 -10.59 7.56
CA ILE A 47 -4.70 -12.00 7.46
C ILE A 47 -5.09 -12.46 6.06
N VAL A 48 -4.20 -13.18 5.38
CA VAL A 48 -4.55 -13.94 4.19
C VAL A 48 -4.73 -15.40 4.59
N ASP A 49 -5.90 -15.94 4.28
CA ASP A 49 -6.17 -17.37 4.36
C ASP A 49 -5.65 -18.05 3.09
N GLY A 50 -4.74 -19.01 3.26
CA GLY A 50 -4.13 -19.74 2.15
C GLY A 50 -5.06 -20.79 1.52
N ALA A 51 -6.26 -21.00 2.05
CA ALA A 51 -7.31 -21.72 1.35
C ALA A 51 -7.67 -21.06 0.01
N ARG A 52 -7.85 -21.90 -1.02
CA ARG A 52 -8.37 -21.49 -2.31
C ARG A 52 -9.89 -21.59 -2.28
N ILE A 53 -10.56 -20.53 -2.71
CA ILE A 53 -12.01 -20.43 -2.84
C ILE A 53 -12.37 -20.02 -4.27
N ASP A 54 -13.60 -20.29 -4.70
CA ASP A 54 -14.13 -19.75 -5.93
C ASP A 54 -14.78 -18.38 -5.65
N ASP A 55 -14.30 -17.35 -6.35
CA ASP A 55 -14.78 -15.97 -6.26
C ASP A 55 -15.43 -15.56 -7.60
N PRO A 56 -16.67 -15.03 -7.60
CA PRO A 56 -17.38 -14.69 -8.83
C PRO A 56 -16.66 -13.67 -9.73
N LEU A 57 -15.78 -12.84 -9.16
CA LEU A 57 -15.03 -11.81 -9.89
C LEU A 57 -13.65 -12.30 -10.33
N LEU A 58 -12.99 -13.08 -9.47
CA LEU A 58 -11.57 -13.43 -9.59
C LEU A 58 -11.32 -14.89 -10.01
N GLY A 59 -12.34 -15.75 -10.01
CA GLY A 59 -12.16 -17.20 -10.13
C GLY A 59 -11.49 -17.75 -8.88
N GLU A 60 -10.43 -18.52 -9.04
CA GLU A 60 -9.69 -19.05 -7.89
C GLU A 60 -9.03 -17.91 -7.07
N ALA A 61 -9.34 -17.84 -5.78
CA ALA A 61 -8.96 -16.73 -4.92
C ALA A 61 -8.53 -17.18 -3.51
N HIS A 62 -7.80 -16.30 -2.82
CA HIS A 62 -7.57 -16.33 -1.39
C HIS A 62 -8.45 -15.30 -0.68
N ARG A 63 -8.84 -15.60 0.56
CA ARG A 63 -9.56 -14.65 1.40
C ARG A 63 -8.58 -13.75 2.13
N ILE A 64 -8.86 -12.45 2.18
CA ILE A 64 -8.18 -11.48 3.02
C ILE A 64 -9.14 -11.01 4.10
N ILE A 65 -8.75 -11.15 5.37
CA ILE A 65 -9.54 -10.80 6.55
C ILE A 65 -8.84 -9.64 7.25
N GLY A 66 -9.51 -8.49 7.36
CA GLY A 66 -8.97 -7.33 8.09
C GLY A 66 -8.84 -7.58 9.59
N ALA A 67 -7.79 -7.06 10.21
CA ALA A 67 -7.63 -7.10 11.67
C ALA A 67 -8.76 -6.30 12.34
N GLY A 68 -9.68 -7.00 13.02
CA GLY A 68 -10.91 -6.44 13.58
C GLY A 68 -12.20 -7.08 13.04
N ALA A 69 -12.12 -7.89 11.98
CA ALA A 69 -13.23 -8.75 11.59
C ALA A 69 -13.40 -9.87 12.63
N LYS A 70 -14.57 -9.95 13.28
CA LYS A 70 -14.92 -11.14 14.07
C LYS A 70 -15.00 -12.34 13.12
N PRO A 71 -14.45 -13.52 13.48
CA PRO A 71 -14.76 -14.74 12.75
C PRO A 71 -16.28 -14.91 12.76
N ALA A 72 -16.86 -15.21 11.60
CA ALA A 72 -18.29 -15.40 11.46
C ALA A 72 -18.74 -16.60 12.33
N ASN A 73 -19.25 -16.31 13.53
CA ASN A 73 -20.21 -17.22 14.15
C ASN A 73 -21.46 -17.19 13.28
N ALA A 74 -22.02 -18.37 12.98
CA ALA A 74 -23.19 -18.52 12.14
C ALA A 74 -24.34 -17.63 12.65
N GLY A 75 -24.56 -16.47 12.02
CA GLY A 75 -25.76 -15.65 12.24
C GLY A 75 -25.60 -14.13 12.29
N GLU A 76 -24.42 -13.55 12.52
CA GLU A 76 -24.28 -12.08 12.66
C GLU A 76 -23.30 -11.47 11.65
N ARG A 77 -23.82 -10.80 10.62
CA ARG A 77 -23.03 -9.98 9.67
C ARG A 77 -22.73 -8.62 10.28
N GLY A 78 -21.55 -8.47 10.89
CA GLY A 78 -20.89 -7.16 10.98
C GLY A 78 -20.42 -6.70 9.59
N PRO A 79 -19.99 -5.44 9.41
CA PRO A 79 -19.39 -5.01 8.15
C PRO A 79 -18.16 -5.88 7.88
N ASP A 80 -18.26 -6.78 6.90
CA ASP A 80 -17.20 -7.71 6.52
C ASP A 80 -15.99 -6.89 6.06
N ALA A 81 -15.00 -6.69 6.93
CA ALA A 81 -13.65 -6.24 6.56
C ALA A 81 -12.88 -7.33 5.77
N THR A 82 -13.63 -8.15 5.04
CA THR A 82 -13.19 -9.29 4.27
C THR A 82 -13.28 -8.93 2.80
N THR A 83 -12.20 -9.21 2.07
CA THR A 83 -12.15 -9.17 0.61
C THR A 83 -11.44 -10.43 0.12
N THR A 84 -11.26 -10.52 -1.18
CA THR A 84 -10.60 -11.64 -1.85
C THR A 84 -9.51 -11.11 -2.75
N MET A 85 -8.53 -11.97 -3.03
CA MET A 85 -7.53 -11.70 -4.05
C MET A 85 -7.27 -12.93 -4.90
N THR A 86 -6.83 -12.74 -6.14
CA THR A 86 -6.45 -13.85 -7.04
C THR A 86 -5.50 -14.80 -6.33
N ALA A 87 -5.75 -16.11 -6.47
CA ALA A 87 -4.91 -17.12 -5.88
C ALA A 87 -3.47 -17.02 -6.41
N LEU A 88 -2.50 -17.31 -5.53
CA LEU A 88 -1.09 -17.31 -5.85
C LEU A 88 -0.49 -18.68 -5.54
N ASP A 89 0.54 -19.04 -6.30
CA ASP A 89 1.56 -19.94 -5.79
C ASP A 89 2.48 -19.13 -4.88
N TRP A 90 2.36 -19.33 -3.57
CA TRP A 90 3.11 -18.57 -2.57
C TRP A 90 4.57 -18.99 -2.48
N ALA A 91 4.92 -20.20 -2.90
CA ALA A 91 6.31 -20.64 -2.91
C ALA A 91 7.11 -19.94 -4.02
N ALA A 92 6.45 -19.56 -5.12
CA ALA A 92 7.06 -18.87 -6.26
C ALA A 92 6.07 -17.90 -6.94
N PRO A 93 5.69 -16.78 -6.28
CA PRO A 93 4.67 -15.89 -6.82
C PRO A 93 5.16 -15.18 -8.09
N ALA A 94 4.53 -15.52 -9.22
CA ALA A 94 4.90 -15.02 -10.55
C ALA A 94 3.95 -13.92 -11.08
N GLN A 95 2.95 -13.51 -10.31
CA GLN A 95 1.96 -12.51 -10.72
C GLN A 95 1.56 -11.57 -9.57
N ILE A 96 1.21 -10.33 -9.91
CA ILE A 96 0.62 -9.40 -8.95
C ILE A 96 -0.87 -9.75 -8.79
N PRO A 97 -1.34 -10.06 -7.56
CA PRO A 97 -2.73 -10.46 -7.36
C PRO A 97 -3.68 -9.28 -7.57
N THR A 98 -4.88 -9.57 -8.09
CA THR A 98 -5.98 -8.60 -8.10
C THR A 98 -6.74 -8.70 -6.80
N VAL A 99 -7.04 -7.57 -6.15
CA VAL A 99 -7.90 -7.53 -4.96
C VAL A 99 -9.31 -7.07 -5.38
N ALA A 100 -10.35 -7.81 -4.98
CA ALA A 100 -11.72 -7.53 -5.40
C ALA A 100 -12.26 -6.20 -4.86
N ALA A 101 -11.98 -5.90 -3.58
CA ALA A 101 -12.44 -4.68 -2.92
C ALA A 101 -11.31 -4.08 -2.06
N PRO A 102 -10.29 -3.46 -2.66
CA PRO A 102 -9.11 -2.97 -1.94
C PRO A 102 -9.46 -1.92 -0.87
N GLY A 103 -10.53 -1.15 -1.06
CA GLY A 103 -11.02 -0.17 -0.08
C GLY A 103 -11.54 -0.79 1.24
N ARG A 104 -11.72 -2.11 1.32
CA ARG A 104 -12.05 -2.82 2.58
C ARG A 104 -10.83 -3.12 3.45
N LEU A 105 -9.63 -3.00 2.88
CA LEU A 105 -8.40 -3.26 3.62
C LEU A 105 -8.10 -2.11 4.58
N VAL A 106 -7.58 -2.45 5.76
CA VAL A 106 -6.97 -1.46 6.65
C VAL A 106 -5.85 -0.75 5.89
N ALA A 107 -5.75 0.57 6.09
CA ALA A 107 -4.70 1.37 5.46
C ALA A 107 -3.32 0.75 5.71
N GLY A 108 -2.56 0.54 4.63
CA GLY A 108 -1.23 -0.07 4.67
C GLY A 108 -1.19 -1.60 4.58
N ALA A 109 -2.30 -2.31 4.83
CA ALA A 109 -2.32 -3.78 4.79
C ALA A 109 -1.99 -4.33 3.39
N GLY A 110 -2.57 -3.75 2.33
CA GLY A 110 -2.25 -4.14 0.95
C GLY A 110 -0.76 -3.96 0.62
N ALA A 111 -0.15 -2.87 1.09
CA ALA A 111 1.29 -2.65 0.91
C ALA A 111 2.15 -3.58 1.76
N ALA A 112 1.64 -4.12 2.86
CA ALA A 112 2.33 -5.16 3.63
C ALA A 112 2.30 -6.51 2.90
N ILE A 113 1.14 -6.89 2.35
CA ILE A 113 0.99 -8.09 1.54
C ILE A 113 1.89 -8.02 0.30
N LEU A 114 1.90 -6.90 -0.42
CA LEU A 114 2.77 -6.71 -1.60
C LEU A 114 4.26 -6.84 -1.27
N ASN A 115 4.71 -6.35 -0.12
CA ASN A 115 6.10 -6.48 0.29
C ASN A 115 6.49 -7.95 0.58
N VAL A 116 5.56 -8.73 1.16
CA VAL A 116 5.77 -10.18 1.36
C VAL A 116 5.80 -10.91 0.01
N ILE A 117 4.93 -10.55 -0.93
CA ILE A 117 4.95 -11.12 -2.29
C ILE A 117 6.28 -10.81 -2.98
N ALA A 118 6.77 -9.57 -2.89
CA ALA A 118 8.07 -9.19 -3.43
C ALA A 118 9.22 -9.96 -2.77
N LEU A 119 9.16 -10.18 -1.46
CA LEU A 119 10.16 -10.97 -0.74
C LEU A 119 10.19 -12.43 -1.20
N LEU A 120 9.03 -13.07 -1.31
CA LEU A 120 8.90 -14.46 -1.77
C LEU A 120 9.31 -14.61 -3.24
N ALA A 121 8.90 -13.68 -4.10
CA ALA A 121 9.30 -13.69 -5.51
C ALA A 121 10.82 -13.50 -5.68
N HIS A 122 11.41 -12.58 -4.92
CA HIS A 122 12.85 -12.35 -4.91
C HIS A 122 13.61 -13.61 -4.45
N ASP A 123 13.17 -14.24 -3.36
CA ASP A 123 13.77 -15.46 -2.84
C ASP A 123 13.66 -16.65 -3.82
N ALA A 124 12.55 -16.73 -4.56
CA ALA A 124 12.33 -17.73 -5.59
C ALA A 124 13.05 -17.42 -6.92
N GLY A 125 13.76 -16.30 -7.02
CA GLY A 125 14.47 -15.89 -8.24
C GLY A 125 13.55 -15.49 -9.40
N ILE A 126 12.32 -15.06 -9.11
CA ILE A 126 11.38 -14.58 -10.14
C ILE A 126 11.87 -13.23 -10.67
N PRO A 127 12.15 -13.09 -11.97
CA PRO A 127 12.78 -11.88 -12.51
C PRO A 127 11.83 -10.68 -12.55
N ALA A 128 10.54 -10.90 -12.79
CA ALA A 128 9.51 -9.88 -12.82
C ALA A 128 8.12 -10.48 -12.63
N LEU A 129 7.21 -9.70 -12.09
CA LEU A 129 5.78 -9.99 -12.01
C LEU A 129 5.02 -9.00 -12.89
N ARG A 130 3.87 -9.43 -13.39
CA ARG A 130 2.94 -8.57 -14.14
C ARG A 130 1.57 -8.55 -13.47
N TYR A 131 0.84 -7.47 -13.73
CA TYR A 131 -0.53 -7.32 -13.25
C TYR A 131 -1.51 -7.66 -14.37
N ALA A 132 -2.44 -8.57 -14.10
CA ALA A 132 -3.50 -8.97 -15.03
C ALA A 132 -4.89 -8.45 -14.62
N GLY A 133 -4.98 -7.72 -13.50
CA GLY A 133 -6.25 -7.29 -12.94
C GLY A 133 -6.92 -6.16 -13.70
N ARG A 134 -8.14 -5.85 -13.25
CA ARG A 134 -9.07 -4.90 -13.89
C ARG A 134 -8.73 -3.43 -13.62
N TYR A 135 -7.94 -3.18 -12.58
CA TYR A 135 -7.80 -1.84 -11.99
C TYR A 135 -6.34 -1.36 -12.00
N PRO A 136 -5.72 -1.11 -13.17
CA PRO A 136 -4.40 -0.50 -13.22
C PRO A 136 -4.49 0.99 -12.92
N THR A 137 -4.64 1.33 -11.64
CA THR A 137 -4.83 2.71 -11.18
C THR A 137 -3.50 3.33 -10.75
N SER A 138 -3.41 4.66 -10.74
CA SER A 138 -2.29 5.40 -10.15
C SER A 138 -2.00 4.98 -8.71
N ALA A 139 -3.05 4.76 -7.91
CA ALA A 139 -2.92 4.30 -6.53
C ALA A 139 -2.25 2.92 -6.44
N LEU A 140 -2.62 1.99 -7.32
CA LEU A 140 -1.99 0.68 -7.41
C LEU A 140 -0.54 0.80 -7.89
N PHE A 141 -0.26 1.59 -8.93
CA PHE A 141 1.10 1.81 -9.43
C PHE A 141 2.02 2.30 -8.31
N ARG A 142 1.60 3.32 -7.55
CA ARG A 142 2.37 3.86 -6.41
C ARG A 142 2.54 2.83 -5.29
N ALA A 143 1.53 2.00 -5.02
CA ALA A 143 1.65 0.91 -4.06
C ALA A 143 2.64 -0.17 -4.52
N LEU A 144 2.67 -0.50 -5.81
CA LEU A 144 3.61 -1.45 -6.42
C LEU A 144 5.04 -0.90 -6.42
N ALA A 145 5.23 0.36 -6.79
CA ALA A 145 6.54 1.03 -6.82
C ALA A 145 7.27 0.99 -5.47
N ARG A 146 6.52 0.80 -4.38
CA ARG A 146 7.09 0.60 -3.04
C ARG A 146 7.72 -0.77 -2.89
N SER A 147 7.15 -1.86 -3.40
CA SER A 147 7.69 -3.23 -3.22
C SER A 147 8.39 -3.80 -4.47
N PHE A 148 8.34 -3.06 -5.58
CA PHE A 148 8.85 -3.49 -6.87
C PHE A 148 9.56 -2.33 -7.59
N ARG A 149 10.43 -2.64 -8.54
CA ARG A 149 11.01 -1.67 -9.48
C ARG A 149 10.47 -1.90 -10.87
N THR A 150 10.31 -0.82 -11.62
CA THR A 150 9.89 -0.88 -13.03
C THR A 150 10.53 0.28 -13.79
N THR A 151 10.73 0.09 -15.09
CA THR A 151 11.16 1.15 -16.02
C THR A 151 9.97 1.88 -16.64
N ALA A 152 8.75 1.36 -16.46
CA ALA A 152 7.52 1.98 -16.95
C ALA A 152 7.11 3.17 -16.07
N THR A 153 6.37 4.09 -16.67
CA THR A 153 5.76 5.23 -15.99
C THR A 153 4.37 4.90 -15.44
N GLU A 154 3.84 5.77 -14.58
CA GLU A 154 2.45 5.67 -14.10
C GLU A 154 1.46 5.73 -15.29
N ASP A 155 1.77 6.52 -16.31
CA ASP A 155 0.95 6.67 -17.51
C ASP A 155 0.95 5.37 -18.35
N ASP A 156 2.11 4.73 -18.52
CA ASP A 156 2.21 3.44 -19.22
C ASP A 156 1.34 2.38 -18.55
N PHE A 157 1.31 2.35 -17.22
CA PHE A 157 0.51 1.39 -16.46
C PHE A 157 -0.99 1.70 -16.56
N THR A 158 -1.37 2.98 -16.43
CA THR A 158 -2.78 3.41 -16.35
C THR A 158 -3.46 3.53 -17.71
N ALA A 159 -2.71 3.58 -18.82
CA ALA A 159 -3.25 3.60 -20.18
C ALA A 159 -4.24 2.46 -20.47
N HIS A 160 -4.07 1.32 -19.78
CA HIS A 160 -4.88 0.12 -19.92
C HIS A 160 -6.18 0.14 -19.10
N LEU A 161 -6.50 1.23 -18.38
CA LEU A 161 -7.66 1.26 -17.49
C LEU A 161 -8.99 1.14 -18.26
N ALA A 162 -9.17 1.91 -19.33
CA ALA A 162 -10.44 1.97 -20.05
C ALA A 162 -10.82 0.63 -20.72
N GLU A 163 -9.86 -0.06 -21.32
CA GLU A 163 -10.05 -1.37 -21.95
C GLU A 163 -10.37 -2.49 -20.93
N ARG A 164 -9.96 -2.32 -19.67
CA ARG A 164 -10.11 -3.32 -18.60
C ARG A 164 -11.35 -3.14 -17.73
N LEU A 165 -12.11 -2.06 -17.92
CA LEU A 165 -13.38 -1.87 -17.21
C LEU A 165 -14.39 -3.00 -17.49
N GLY A 166 -14.29 -3.66 -18.66
CA GLY A 166 -15.11 -4.81 -19.03
C GLY A 166 -14.67 -6.16 -18.45
N GLY A 167 -13.45 -6.29 -17.90
CA GLY A 167 -12.94 -7.57 -17.41
C GLY A 167 -11.42 -7.61 -17.22
N ALA A 168 -10.95 -8.63 -16.51
CA ALA A 168 -9.52 -8.95 -16.46
C ALA A 168 -9.12 -9.56 -17.82
N GLY A 169 -7.87 -9.34 -18.23
CA GLY A 169 -7.35 -9.81 -19.51
C GLY A 169 -5.90 -10.25 -19.38
N ASP A 170 -5.19 -10.33 -20.51
CA ASP A 170 -3.76 -10.64 -20.53
C ASP A 170 -2.98 -9.73 -19.58
N PRO A 171 -1.83 -10.16 -19.04
CA PRO A 171 -1.02 -9.30 -18.20
C PRO A 171 -0.60 -8.01 -18.92
N ILE A 172 -0.69 -6.88 -18.22
CA ILE A 172 -0.17 -5.59 -18.72
C ILE A 172 1.33 -5.76 -19.01
N PRO A 173 1.85 -5.25 -20.15
CA PRO A 173 3.26 -5.38 -20.53
C PRO A 173 4.17 -4.44 -19.71
N VAL A 174 3.95 -4.36 -18.40
CA VAL A 174 4.76 -3.63 -17.43
C VAL A 174 5.36 -4.65 -16.48
N ASP A 175 6.67 -4.79 -16.56
CA ASP A 175 7.44 -5.66 -15.68
C ASP A 175 7.71 -4.98 -14.34
N PHE A 176 7.32 -5.63 -13.25
CA PHE A 176 7.62 -5.25 -11.88
C PHE A 176 8.63 -6.22 -11.29
N VAL A 177 9.89 -5.79 -11.22
CA VAL A 177 11.01 -6.55 -10.64
C VAL A 177 10.86 -6.55 -9.12
N PRO A 178 10.85 -7.71 -8.44
CA PRO A 178 10.83 -7.78 -6.99
C PRO A 178 11.95 -6.97 -6.35
N ALA A 179 11.57 -6.08 -5.45
CA ALA A 179 12.52 -5.30 -4.69
C ALA A 179 11.90 -5.03 -3.31
N PRO A 180 11.95 -6.00 -2.38
CA PRO A 180 11.37 -5.82 -1.07
C PRO A 180 12.05 -4.68 -0.31
N LEU A 181 11.32 -4.06 0.61
CA LEU A 181 11.85 -3.10 1.59
C LEU A 181 11.90 -3.71 2.98
N GLU A 182 12.80 -3.19 3.79
CA GLU A 182 12.78 -3.35 5.23
C GLU A 182 11.82 -2.34 5.85
N ARG A 183 11.11 -2.75 6.90
CA ARG A 183 10.32 -1.85 7.74
C ARG A 183 10.89 -1.80 9.12
N LEU A 184 11.00 -0.61 9.69
CA LEU A 184 11.42 -0.42 11.08
C LEU A 184 10.29 0.24 11.87
N GLY A 185 9.74 -0.47 12.83
CA GLY A 185 8.67 -0.01 13.70
C GLY A 185 9.20 0.95 14.76
N ASN A 186 8.37 1.92 15.12
CA ASN A 186 8.58 2.78 16.28
C ASN A 186 7.22 3.10 16.94
N PRO A 187 7.20 3.68 18.15
CA PRO A 187 5.94 3.96 18.86
C PRO A 187 4.95 4.85 18.11
N HIS A 188 5.41 5.61 17.10
CA HIS A 188 4.61 6.56 16.32
C HIS A 188 4.28 6.07 14.91
N GLY A 189 4.75 4.90 14.52
CA GLY A 189 4.51 4.34 13.20
C GLY A 189 5.69 3.49 12.72
N PHE A 190 6.18 3.75 11.51
CA PHE A 190 7.24 2.95 10.92
C PHE A 190 7.97 3.67 9.80
N LEU A 191 9.18 3.20 9.53
CA LEU A 191 10.01 3.63 8.41
C LEU A 191 10.08 2.53 7.36
N GLU A 192 10.35 2.92 6.12
CA GLU A 192 10.61 2.00 5.01
C GLU A 192 11.98 2.28 4.41
N LEU A 193 12.81 1.24 4.34
CA LEU A 193 14.21 1.34 3.96
C LEU A 193 14.59 0.31 2.90
N ARG A 194 15.45 0.72 1.96
CA ARG A 194 16.07 -0.20 0.99
C ARG A 194 17.49 0.21 0.59
N VAL A 195 17.65 1.38 -0.01
CA VAL A 195 18.97 1.99 -0.32
C VAL A 195 19.18 3.28 0.47
N GLY A 196 18.44 3.40 1.57
CA GLY A 196 18.29 4.57 2.42
C GLY A 196 16.84 4.63 2.91
N LEU A 197 16.49 5.71 3.60
CA LEU A 197 15.12 5.98 4.03
C LEU A 197 14.28 6.43 2.82
N GLU A 198 13.32 5.60 2.41
CA GLU A 198 12.42 5.91 1.29
C GLU A 198 11.10 6.52 1.78
N ARG A 199 10.68 6.20 3.01
CA ARG A 199 9.43 6.69 3.58
C ARG A 199 9.41 6.66 5.10
N ALA A 200 8.79 7.65 5.72
CA ALA A 200 8.46 7.63 7.14
C ALA A 200 6.93 7.75 7.32
N VAL A 201 6.35 6.89 8.13
CA VAL A 201 4.95 7.01 8.58
C VAL A 201 4.97 7.34 10.07
N ILE A 202 4.46 8.52 10.42
CA ILE A 202 4.46 9.06 11.78
C ILE A 202 3.05 9.56 12.07
N ASP A 203 2.43 9.05 13.14
CA ASP A 203 1.06 9.37 13.55
C ASP A 203 0.06 9.32 12.38
N ARG A 204 0.21 8.29 11.54
CA ARG A 204 -0.58 8.01 10.31
C ARG A 204 -0.33 8.96 9.14
N VAL A 205 0.59 9.91 9.26
CA VAL A 205 1.01 10.79 8.16
C VAL A 205 2.20 10.15 7.44
N SER A 206 2.13 10.06 6.12
CA SER A 206 3.19 9.52 5.27
C SER A 206 4.06 10.67 4.75
N TYR A 207 5.38 10.57 4.98
CA TYR A 207 6.41 11.48 4.49
C TYR A 207 7.27 10.72 3.50
N GLU A 208 7.32 11.20 2.27
CA GLU A 208 8.09 10.61 1.18
C GLU A 208 8.79 11.71 0.36
N PRO A 209 9.88 11.39 -0.36
CA PRO A 209 10.52 12.34 -1.26
C PRO A 209 9.52 12.88 -2.29
N GLY A 210 9.44 14.19 -2.44
CA GLY A 210 8.49 14.84 -3.35
C GLY A 210 7.03 14.82 -2.89
N GLY A 211 6.73 14.33 -1.68
CA GLY A 211 5.37 14.34 -1.13
C GLY A 211 4.78 15.74 -0.96
N SER A 212 3.47 15.83 -0.77
CA SER A 212 2.80 17.10 -0.50
C SER A 212 1.50 16.89 0.27
N PRO A 213 1.26 17.63 1.38
CA PRO A 213 2.15 18.60 2.01
C PRO A 213 3.27 17.97 2.87
N ALA A 214 3.20 16.68 3.15
CA ALA A 214 4.17 15.94 3.96
C ALA A 214 5.32 15.43 3.09
N ARG A 215 6.55 15.86 3.40
CA ARG A 215 7.77 15.59 2.64
C ARG A 215 8.82 14.90 3.50
N LEU A 216 9.56 13.99 2.89
CA LEU A 216 10.84 13.53 3.41
C LEU A 216 11.97 14.29 2.70
N VAL A 217 12.74 15.10 3.43
CA VAL A 217 13.83 15.94 2.90
C VAL A 217 15.11 15.68 3.69
N ASP A 218 16.16 15.16 3.05
CA ASP A 218 17.46 14.86 3.69
C ASP A 218 17.32 14.10 5.03
N LEU A 219 16.46 13.08 5.08
CA LEU A 219 16.12 12.29 6.29
C LEU A 219 15.29 13.04 7.35
N ARG A 220 14.62 14.14 6.99
CA ARG A 220 13.68 14.86 7.86
C ARG A 220 12.25 14.73 7.36
N ALA A 221 11.35 14.35 8.25
CA ALA A 221 9.91 14.43 8.03
C ALA A 221 9.46 15.88 8.26
N GLU A 222 9.02 16.55 7.21
CA GLU A 222 8.64 17.96 7.23
C GLU A 222 7.25 18.16 6.61
N LEU A 223 6.50 19.11 7.16
CA LEU A 223 5.26 19.62 6.56
C LEU A 223 5.54 20.94 5.87
N TRP A 224 5.03 21.08 4.65
CA TRP A 224 5.28 22.22 3.79
C TRP A 224 3.97 22.89 3.38
N PHE A 225 3.99 24.22 3.31
CA PHE A 225 2.97 25.03 2.64
C PHE A 225 3.62 25.77 1.47
N GLY A 226 3.36 25.29 0.25
CA GLY A 226 4.09 25.74 -0.94
C GLY A 226 5.58 25.44 -0.81
N ASP A 227 6.38 26.51 -0.78
CA ASP A 227 7.85 26.47 -0.72
C ASP A 227 8.39 26.79 0.68
N GLN A 228 7.54 26.89 1.69
CA GLN A 228 7.93 27.17 3.07
C GLN A 228 7.71 25.93 3.96
N VAL A 229 8.70 25.64 4.80
CA VAL A 229 8.59 24.62 5.84
C VAL A 229 7.66 25.14 6.93
N TYR A 230 6.53 24.48 7.12
CA TYR A 230 5.58 24.77 8.18
C TYR A 230 6.02 24.17 9.51
N ALA A 231 6.44 22.90 9.49
CA ALA A 231 6.85 22.18 10.68
C ALA A 231 7.89 21.11 10.33
N ARG A 232 8.90 20.97 11.18
CA ARG A 232 9.77 19.80 11.21
C ARG A 232 9.23 18.83 12.23
N VAL A 233 8.85 17.65 11.78
CA VAL A 233 8.16 16.66 12.60
C VAL A 233 9.16 15.68 13.19
N ALA A 234 10.09 15.15 12.41
CA ALA A 234 11.11 14.24 12.91
C ALA A 234 12.38 14.32 12.07
N ALA A 235 13.51 13.93 12.66
CA ALA A 235 14.77 13.72 11.96
C ALA A 235 15.27 12.30 12.21
N PHE A 236 15.84 11.69 11.17
CA PHE A 236 16.36 10.33 11.20
C PHE A 236 17.84 10.30 10.82
N ASP A 237 18.55 9.28 11.29
CA ASP A 237 19.86 8.93 10.74
C ASP A 237 19.73 8.07 9.47
N VAL A 238 20.87 7.72 8.88
CA VAL A 238 20.95 6.91 7.65
C VAL A 238 20.43 5.48 7.83
N HIS A 239 20.30 5.01 9.07
CA HIS A 239 19.80 3.70 9.42
C HIS A 239 18.34 3.74 9.90
N GLY A 240 17.69 4.90 9.86
CA GLY A 240 16.32 5.08 10.34
C GLY A 240 16.19 5.14 11.87
N GLU A 241 17.25 5.43 12.62
CA GLU A 241 17.13 5.80 14.03
C GLU A 241 16.59 7.23 14.15
N LEU A 242 15.68 7.42 15.10
CA LEU A 242 15.07 8.72 15.37
C LEU A 242 16.07 9.60 16.15
N LEU A 243 16.54 10.67 15.51
CA LEU A 243 17.49 11.62 16.10
C LEU A 243 16.77 12.77 16.83
N ASP A 244 15.61 13.17 16.34
CA ASP A 244 14.78 14.22 16.93
C ASP A 244 13.29 14.00 16.60
N GLY A 245 12.40 14.45 17.49
CA GLY A 245 10.96 14.27 17.41
C GLY A 245 10.44 12.91 17.89
N PRO A 246 9.24 12.48 17.46
CA PRO A 246 8.32 13.24 16.63
C PRO A 246 7.72 14.42 17.41
N LEU A 247 7.86 15.61 16.85
CA LEU A 247 7.34 16.85 17.39
C LEU A 247 5.87 17.01 16.97
N PRO A 248 5.01 17.54 17.86
CA PRO A 248 3.62 17.80 17.52
C PRO A 248 3.55 18.83 16.38
N ILE A 249 2.65 18.58 15.42
CA ILE A 249 2.37 19.53 14.35
C ILE A 249 1.73 20.78 14.98
N PRO A 250 2.30 21.98 14.77
CA PRO A 250 1.70 23.22 15.24
C PRO A 250 0.27 23.34 14.75
N ARG A 251 -0.64 23.77 15.63
CA ARG A 251 -2.02 24.02 15.22
C ARG A 251 -2.02 25.20 14.25
N CYS A 252 -2.63 25.02 13.09
CA CYS A 252 -2.90 26.11 12.17
C CYS A 252 -4.03 26.97 12.77
N THR A 253 -3.66 28.08 13.41
CA THR A 253 -4.63 29.10 13.86
C THR A 253 -5.01 29.96 12.65
N SER A 254 -5.85 29.40 11.77
CA SER A 254 -6.44 30.14 10.66
C SER A 254 -7.95 30.09 10.79
N GLU A 255 -8.60 31.25 10.66
CA GLU A 255 -10.05 31.37 10.65
C GLU A 255 -10.69 30.69 9.43
N VAL A 256 -9.88 30.37 8.41
CA VAL A 256 -10.33 29.81 7.13
C VAL A 256 -10.11 28.29 7.06
N VAL A 257 -9.10 27.74 7.74
CA VAL A 257 -8.78 26.30 7.67
C VAL A 257 -9.87 25.49 8.39
N GLY A 258 -10.40 24.48 7.70
CA GLY A 258 -11.50 23.64 8.20
C GLY A 258 -12.90 24.23 7.98
N GLN A 259 -13.00 25.46 7.46
CA GLN A 259 -14.28 26.04 7.04
C GLN A 259 -14.70 25.49 5.67
N GLN A 260 -16.01 25.49 5.41
CA GLN A 260 -16.52 25.21 4.08
C GLN A 260 -16.05 26.28 3.09
N PHE A 261 -15.78 25.87 1.85
CA PHE A 261 -15.53 26.82 0.78
C PHE A 261 -16.76 27.73 0.62
N PRO A 262 -16.56 29.05 0.41
CA PRO A 262 -17.64 29.93 0.03
C PRO A 262 -18.36 29.35 -1.21
N PRO A 263 -19.70 29.38 -1.28
CA PRO A 263 -20.45 28.73 -2.37
C PRO A 263 -20.00 29.17 -3.78
N ALA A 264 -19.60 30.44 -3.93
CA ALA A 264 -19.08 30.96 -5.19
C ALA A 264 -17.75 30.29 -5.60
N LEU A 265 -16.86 30.02 -4.64
CA LEU A 265 -15.58 29.37 -4.90
C LEU A 265 -15.77 27.87 -5.13
N ALA A 266 -16.66 27.21 -4.38
CA ALA A 266 -17.04 25.82 -4.62
C ALA A 266 -17.63 25.64 -6.03
N GLY A 267 -18.54 26.51 -6.44
CA GLY A 267 -19.12 26.52 -7.79
C GLY A 267 -18.07 26.74 -8.90
N ALA A 268 -17.13 27.67 -8.68
CA ALA A 268 -16.04 27.90 -9.63
C ALA A 268 -15.12 26.68 -9.76
N LEU A 269 -14.78 26.02 -8.63
CA LEU A 269 -13.99 24.78 -8.65
C LEU A 269 -14.73 23.64 -9.34
N ALA A 270 -16.03 23.51 -9.09
CA ALA A 270 -16.87 22.49 -9.70
C ALA A 270 -16.89 22.61 -11.23
N GLU A 271 -16.99 23.83 -11.77
CA GLU A 271 -16.90 24.06 -13.21
C GLU A 271 -15.51 23.78 -13.77
N LEU A 272 -14.44 24.19 -13.06
CA LEU A 272 -13.07 23.92 -13.48
C LEU A 272 -12.80 22.41 -13.60
N VAL A 273 -13.23 21.63 -12.60
CA VAL A 273 -13.08 20.16 -12.63
C VAL A 273 -13.94 19.56 -13.74
N ALA A 274 -15.18 20.03 -13.92
CA ALA A 274 -16.06 19.52 -14.98
C ALA A 274 -15.52 19.75 -16.39
N GLN A 275 -14.74 20.82 -16.60
CA GLN A 275 -14.05 21.09 -17.87
C GLN A 275 -12.81 20.19 -18.09
N ALA A 276 -12.21 19.69 -17.01
CA ALA A 276 -10.99 18.87 -17.07
C ALA A 276 -11.27 17.37 -17.21
N VAL A 277 -12.52 16.92 -17.04
CA VAL A 277 -12.90 15.49 -17.10
C VAL A 277 -13.72 15.16 -18.36
N PRO A 278 -13.72 13.89 -18.83
CA PRO A 278 -14.54 13.48 -19.96
C PRO A 278 -16.03 13.76 -19.76
N ALA A 279 -16.73 14.12 -20.86
CA ALA A 279 -18.14 14.51 -20.86
C ALA A 279 -19.10 13.57 -20.08
N PRO A 280 -18.94 12.23 -20.11
CA PRO A 280 -19.83 11.32 -19.38
C PRO A 280 -19.85 11.53 -17.86
N ILE A 281 -18.78 12.06 -17.26
CA ILE A 281 -18.66 12.27 -15.81
C ILE A 281 -18.68 13.75 -15.39
N ALA A 282 -18.70 14.68 -16.34
CA ALA A 282 -18.67 16.12 -16.06
C ALA A 282 -19.90 16.61 -15.27
N ALA A 283 -21.09 16.05 -15.54
CA ALA A 283 -22.31 16.40 -14.80
C ALA A 283 -22.31 15.89 -13.35
N ASP A 284 -21.66 14.75 -13.10
CA ASP A 284 -21.51 14.19 -11.76
C ASP A 284 -20.45 14.96 -10.96
N ALA A 285 -19.34 15.33 -11.60
CA ALA A 285 -18.31 16.19 -11.01
C ALA A 285 -18.88 17.54 -10.53
N ARG A 286 -19.74 18.19 -11.33
CA ARG A 286 -20.43 19.43 -10.92
C ARG A 286 -21.27 19.24 -9.66
N ARG A 287 -22.06 18.16 -9.62
CA ARG A 287 -22.97 17.89 -8.49
C ARG A 287 -22.22 17.58 -7.22
N TRP A 288 -21.14 16.80 -7.30
CA TRP A 288 -20.39 16.35 -6.13
C TRP A 288 -19.58 17.46 -5.46
N LEU A 289 -19.09 18.43 -6.24
CA LEU A 289 -18.24 19.52 -5.72
C LEU A 289 -19.03 20.77 -5.31
N ALA A 290 -20.29 20.90 -5.76
CA ALA A 290 -21.16 22.02 -5.41
C ALA A 290 -21.98 21.80 -4.11
N THR A 291 -21.96 20.59 -3.54
CA THR A 291 -22.56 20.20 -2.26
C THR A 291 -21.51 20.09 -1.16
#